data_AF-A0A933ZY79-F1
#
_entry.id   AF-A0A933ZY79-F1
#
_cell.length_a   1.000
_cell.length_b   1.000
_cell.length_c   1.000
_cell.angle_alpha   90.00
_cell.angle_beta   90.00
_cell.angle_gamma   90.00
#
_symmetry.space_group_name_H-M   'P 1'
#
loop_
_entity.id
_entity.type
_entity.pdbx_description
1 polymer ?
#
loop_
_entity_poly.entity_id
_entity_poly.type
_entity_poly.pdbx_seq_one_letter_code
_entity_poly.pdbx_strand_id
1 'polypeptide(L)'
;MSRRPPTDPLRALSSPDATLDELREAHPELWEEVSASILAALGKGTPEASVELMQRVRAEADAWGQRVRASKGNPKVSQAALPHLLRARMTRLALGRCYHAAAAAQPGGTLRFSLLNGTLVQKLLFRQGLERKPASLKQFRFWWRFVTQKRILMPLVQERGIYCFYTQELIAELKELCAGRPCLEIAAGDGTLSRFLRQAGVEATATDNRAWTRAITYPEDVENLDARGALSRHSPSVVLCSWPPPGNTFEKHVLATRSVQLYVVIGSRHRFASGSWEAYEQQT
;
A
#
# COMPACT_ATOMS: atom_id res chain seq x y z
N MET A 1 -17.90 29.14 28.67
CA MET A 1 -16.63 28.52 29.12
C MET A 1 -16.04 27.72 27.98
N SER A 2 -14.97 28.24 27.38
CA SER A 2 -14.28 27.65 26.24
C SER A 2 -13.55 26.37 26.68
N ARG A 3 -13.89 25.22 26.09
CA ARG A 3 -13.14 23.97 26.29
C ARG A 3 -11.83 24.09 25.53
N ARG A 4 -10.72 24.33 26.26
CA ARG A 4 -9.38 24.12 25.70
C ARG A 4 -9.27 22.66 25.22
N PRO A 5 -8.82 22.41 23.97
CA PRO A 5 -8.47 21.06 23.57
C PRO A 5 -7.20 20.65 24.36
N PRO A 6 -7.06 19.36 24.73
CA PRO A 6 -5.82 18.87 25.29
C PRO A 6 -4.78 18.81 24.17
N THR A 7 -3.96 19.86 24.06
CA THR A 7 -2.80 19.89 23.17
C THR A 7 -1.66 19.10 23.80
N ASP A 8 -1.70 17.78 23.63
CA ASP A 8 -0.48 16.99 23.63
C ASP A 8 0.06 16.97 22.18
N PRO A 9 1.01 17.85 21.83
CA PRO A 9 1.58 17.89 20.48
C PRO A 9 2.21 16.54 20.07
N LEU A 10 2.62 15.70 21.02
CA LEU A 10 3.12 14.35 20.72
C LEU A 10 2.02 13.44 20.15
N ARG A 11 0.77 13.65 20.54
CA ARG A 11 -0.36 12.80 20.15
C ARG A 11 -0.88 13.12 18.74
N ALA A 12 -0.84 14.40 18.35
CA ALA A 12 -1.18 14.82 16.99
C ALA A 12 -0.11 14.43 15.97
N LEU A 13 1.18 14.54 16.34
CA LEU A 13 2.33 14.27 15.47
C LEU A 13 2.68 12.77 15.36
N SER A 14 2.18 11.94 16.29
CA SER A 14 2.29 10.47 16.24
C SER A 14 1.04 9.81 15.64
N SER A 15 0.09 10.58 15.12
CA SER A 15 -1.13 10.02 14.54
C SER A 15 -0.76 9.08 13.40
N PRO A 16 -1.16 7.79 13.43
CA PRO A 16 -0.82 6.81 12.38
C PRO A 16 -1.30 7.23 10.97
N ASP A 17 -2.15 8.26 10.87
CA ASP A 17 -2.78 8.69 9.61
C ASP A 17 -2.14 9.92 8.96
N ALA A 18 -1.21 10.62 9.63
CA ALA A 18 -0.54 11.80 9.06
C ALA A 18 0.22 11.47 7.75
N THR A 19 -0.07 12.26 6.71
CA THR A 19 0.52 12.14 5.37
C THR A 19 1.95 12.69 5.33
N LEU A 20 2.72 12.35 4.29
CA LEU A 20 4.07 12.88 4.15
C LEU A 20 4.09 14.41 4.04
N ASP A 21 3.10 15.01 3.37
CA ASP A 21 3.08 16.46 3.15
C ASP A 21 2.77 17.22 4.46
N GLU A 22 1.84 16.70 5.27
CA GLU A 22 1.60 17.23 6.63
C GLU A 22 2.83 17.12 7.53
N LEU A 23 3.56 16.00 7.44
CA LEU A 23 4.80 15.81 8.21
C LEU A 23 5.90 16.78 7.76
N ARG A 24 6.01 17.05 6.45
CA ARG A 24 6.98 17.99 5.88
C ARG A 24 6.72 19.42 6.32
N GLU A 25 5.46 19.83 6.33
CA GLU A 25 5.04 21.15 6.79
C GLU A 25 5.27 21.33 8.29
N ALA A 26 4.98 20.30 9.08
CA ALA A 26 5.17 20.33 10.53
C ALA A 26 6.65 20.27 10.98
N HIS A 27 7.52 19.63 10.19
CA HIS A 27 8.93 19.39 10.55
C HIS A 27 9.88 19.61 9.36
N PRO A 28 10.07 20.85 8.90
CA PRO A 28 10.87 21.15 7.72
C PRO A 28 12.36 20.80 7.89
N GLU A 29 12.96 21.10 9.05
CA GLU A 29 14.37 20.79 9.33
C GLU A 29 14.64 19.27 9.32
N LEU A 30 13.75 18.49 9.94
CA LEU A 30 13.85 17.03 9.91
C LEU A 30 13.66 16.47 8.50
N TRP A 31 12.80 17.10 7.70
CA TRP A 31 12.61 16.74 6.31
C TRP A 31 13.86 16.99 5.46
N GLU A 32 14.62 18.05 5.71
CA GLU A 32 15.90 18.29 5.03
C GLU A 32 16.88 17.13 5.27
N GLU A 33 17.03 16.67 6.52
CA GLU A 33 17.87 15.50 6.84
C GLU A 33 17.40 14.21 6.16
N VAL A 34 16.08 13.96 6.22
CA VAL A 34 15.46 12.78 5.60
C VAL A 34 15.66 12.80 4.09
N SER A 35 15.39 13.92 3.45
CA SER A 35 15.48 14.07 2.00
C SER A 35 16.93 13.95 1.52
N ALA A 36 17.90 14.53 2.23
CA ALA A 36 19.32 14.35 1.94
C ALA A 36 19.76 12.88 2.03
N SER A 37 19.29 12.16 3.06
CA SER A 37 19.59 10.74 3.24
C SER A 37 18.99 9.88 2.13
N ILE A 38 17.76 10.20 1.69
CA ILE A 38 17.10 9.52 0.56
C ILE A 38 17.84 9.83 -0.75
N LEU A 39 18.18 11.09 -1.02
CA LEU A 39 18.91 11.47 -2.22
C LEU A 39 20.27 10.78 -2.30
N ALA A 40 20.98 10.67 -1.17
CA ALA A 40 22.24 9.91 -1.10
C ALA A 40 22.05 8.41 -1.40
N ALA A 41 20.97 7.80 -0.90
CA ALA A 41 20.66 6.39 -1.19
C ALA A 41 20.25 6.17 -2.64
N LEU A 42 19.43 7.07 -3.21
CA LEU A 42 19.00 7.01 -4.61
C LEU A 42 20.16 7.32 -5.58
N GLY A 43 21.07 8.23 -5.22
CA GLY A 43 22.24 8.59 -6.02
C GLY A 43 23.22 7.41 -6.24
N LYS A 44 23.17 6.39 -5.38
CA LYS A 44 23.92 5.14 -5.57
C LYS A 44 23.34 4.23 -6.68
N GLY A 45 22.11 4.49 -7.13
CA GLY A 45 21.49 3.81 -8.27
C GLY A 45 21.08 2.35 -8.05
N THR A 46 21.24 1.82 -6.83
CA THR A 46 20.96 0.41 -6.49
C THR A 46 19.76 0.29 -5.55
N PRO A 47 18.82 -0.65 -5.79
CA PRO A 47 17.73 -0.94 -4.85
C PRO A 47 18.23 -1.29 -3.44
N GLU A 48 19.41 -1.90 -3.34
CA GLU A 48 20.06 -2.32 -2.10
C GLU A 48 20.37 -1.12 -1.19
N ALA A 49 20.81 0.02 -1.75
CA ALA A 49 21.08 1.22 -0.98
C ALA A 49 19.82 1.82 -0.32
N SER A 50 18.67 1.71 -1.00
CA SER A 50 17.38 2.15 -0.45
C SER A 50 16.88 1.21 0.65
N VAL A 51 17.12 -0.09 0.50
CA VAL A 51 16.82 -1.10 1.53
C VAL A 51 17.70 -0.88 2.76
N GLU A 52 19.00 -0.66 2.59
CA GLU A 52 19.96 -0.41 3.67
C GLU A 52 19.58 0.86 4.46
N LEU A 53 19.26 1.95 3.75
CA LEU A 53 18.76 3.17 4.38
C LEU A 53 17.55 2.86 5.25
N MET A 54 16.55 2.16 4.69
CA MET A 54 15.33 1.83 5.44
C MET A 54 15.65 1.00 6.69
N GLN A 55 16.45 -0.06 6.54
CA GLN A 55 16.83 -0.94 7.65
C GLN A 55 17.49 -0.16 8.79
N ARG A 56 18.41 0.75 8.46
CA ARG A 56 19.08 1.61 9.44
C ARG A 56 18.11 2.51 10.18
N VAL A 57 17.25 3.25 9.47
CA VAL A 57 16.32 4.19 10.11
C VAL A 57 15.27 3.43 10.94
N ARG A 58 14.85 2.24 10.51
CA ARG A 58 13.96 1.38 11.28
C ARG A 58 14.60 0.85 12.56
N ALA A 59 15.83 0.33 12.48
CA ALA A 59 16.53 -0.18 13.65
C ALA A 59 16.70 0.91 14.73
N GLU A 60 17.02 2.13 14.30
CA GLU A 60 17.11 3.30 15.18
C GLU A 60 15.75 3.63 15.83
N ALA A 61 14.67 3.67 15.04
CA ALA A 61 13.32 3.91 15.55
C ALA A 61 12.84 2.82 16.52
N ASP A 62 13.14 1.54 16.23
CA ASP A 62 12.77 0.41 17.09
C ASP A 62 13.50 0.49 18.44
N ALA A 63 14.79 0.84 18.45
CA ALA A 63 15.56 1.05 19.67
C ALA A 63 14.97 2.18 20.54
N TRP A 64 14.60 3.30 19.92
CA TRP A 64 13.93 4.40 20.63
C TRP A 64 12.52 4.02 21.10
N GLY A 65 11.75 3.28 20.30
CA GLY A 65 10.44 2.77 20.68
C GLY A 65 10.51 1.83 21.90
N GLN A 66 11.55 0.98 21.98
CA GLN A 66 11.82 0.17 23.17
C GLN A 66 12.15 1.02 24.39
N ARG A 67 12.97 2.06 24.26
CA ARG A 67 13.30 2.99 25.35
C ARG A 67 12.06 3.73 25.87
N VAL A 68 11.19 4.20 24.98
CA VAL A 68 9.93 4.85 25.37
C VAL A 68 9.06 3.88 26.18
N ARG A 69 8.91 2.64 25.71
CA ARG A 69 8.16 1.58 26.43
C ARG A 69 8.77 1.29 27.81
N ALA A 70 10.09 1.12 27.89
CA ALA A 70 10.79 0.86 29.14
C ALA A 70 10.67 2.03 30.13
N SER A 71 10.62 3.27 29.63
CA SER A 71 10.42 4.47 30.45
C SER A 71 8.98 4.68 30.93
N LYS A 72 8.05 3.79 30.57
CA LYS A 72 6.61 3.90 30.84
C LYS A 72 6.01 5.24 30.38
N GLY A 73 6.46 5.73 29.22
CA GLY A 73 5.95 6.99 28.63
C GLY A 73 6.50 8.24 29.31
N ASN A 74 7.73 8.21 29.83
CA ASN A 74 8.36 9.41 30.37
C ASN A 74 8.37 10.53 29.31
N PRO A 75 7.86 11.75 29.61
CA PRO A 75 7.76 12.82 28.63
C PRO A 75 9.09 13.22 28.00
N LYS A 76 10.19 13.24 28.79
CA LYS A 76 11.52 13.59 28.29
C LYS A 76 12.05 12.54 27.31
N VAL A 77 11.83 11.26 27.62
CA VAL A 77 12.24 10.15 26.74
C VAL A 77 11.40 10.13 25.47
N SER A 78 10.11 10.43 25.58
CA SER A 78 9.19 10.50 24.43
C SER A 78 9.53 11.67 23.51
N GLN A 79 9.84 12.83 24.08
CA GLN A 79 10.28 14.00 23.33
C GLN A 79 11.62 13.75 22.62
N ALA A 80 12.56 13.07 23.27
CA ALA A 80 13.83 12.68 22.67
C ALA A 80 13.66 11.62 21.56
N ALA A 81 12.68 10.72 21.67
CA ALA A 81 12.42 9.68 20.67
C ALA A 81 11.71 10.22 19.41
N LEU A 82 10.93 11.30 19.55
CA LEU A 82 10.05 11.81 18.50
C LEU A 82 10.77 12.02 17.14
N PRO A 83 11.95 12.68 17.06
CA PRO A 83 12.61 12.90 15.78
C PRO A 83 12.99 11.60 15.06
N HIS A 84 13.40 10.57 15.80
CA HIS A 84 13.80 9.28 15.22
C HIS A 84 12.60 8.51 14.66
N LEU A 85 11.46 8.55 15.35
CA LEU A 85 10.21 7.94 14.89
C LEU A 85 9.66 8.67 13.66
N LEU A 86 9.68 10.00 13.67
CA LEU A 86 9.29 10.83 12.53
C LEU A 86 10.19 10.60 11.32
N ARG A 87 11.51 10.50 11.53
CA ARG A 87 12.49 10.19 10.46
C ARG A 87 12.16 8.86 9.80
N ALA A 88 11.99 7.78 10.57
CA ALA A 88 11.62 6.47 10.02
C ALA A 88 10.32 6.53 9.19
N ARG A 89 9.32 7.25 9.70
CA ARG A 89 8.05 7.40 9.00
C ARG A 89 8.19 8.19 7.71
N MET A 90 8.82 9.36 7.75
CA MET A 90 9.04 10.20 6.58
C MET A 90 9.87 9.44 5.53
N THR A 91 10.95 8.77 5.95
CA THR A 91 11.78 7.95 5.05
C THR A 91 10.96 6.85 4.39
N ARG A 92 10.12 6.13 5.14
CA ARG A 92 9.25 5.08 4.60
C ARG A 92 8.25 5.64 3.58
N LEU A 93 7.55 6.71 3.93
CA LEU A 93 6.54 7.32 3.06
C LEU A 93 7.18 7.92 1.80
N ALA A 94 8.33 8.58 1.94
CA ALA A 94 9.06 9.20 0.86
C ALA A 94 9.71 8.15 -0.04
N LEU A 95 10.36 7.12 0.48
CA LEU A 95 10.87 6.01 -0.34
C LEU A 95 9.73 5.26 -1.03
N GLY A 96 8.58 5.08 -0.38
CA GLY A 96 7.36 4.60 -1.03
C GLY A 96 7.04 5.45 -2.26
N ARG A 97 6.88 6.77 -2.08
CA ARG A 97 6.68 7.73 -3.19
C ARG A 97 7.82 7.72 -4.21
N CYS A 98 9.08 7.52 -3.81
CA CYS A 98 10.23 7.47 -4.72
C CYS A 98 10.28 6.16 -5.50
N TYR A 99 9.87 5.01 -4.95
CA TYR A 99 9.68 3.81 -5.76
C TYR A 99 8.52 3.97 -6.74
N HIS A 100 7.50 4.74 -6.36
CA HIS A 100 6.43 5.17 -7.27
C HIS A 100 6.94 6.18 -8.33
N ALA A 101 7.85 7.11 -7.98
CA ALA A 101 8.32 8.21 -8.81
C ALA A 101 9.63 7.95 -9.59
N ALA A 102 10.52 7.05 -9.16
CA ALA A 102 11.73 6.65 -9.88
C ALA A 102 11.40 5.73 -11.06
N ALA A 103 10.24 5.09 -11.01
CA ALA A 103 9.61 4.51 -12.18
C ALA A 103 9.10 5.61 -13.15
N ALA A 104 8.89 6.84 -12.64
CA ALA A 104 8.34 8.01 -13.33
C ALA A 104 9.41 9.05 -13.80
N ALA A 105 10.66 8.96 -13.37
CA ALA A 105 11.62 10.04 -13.60
C ALA A 105 12.26 9.96 -15.01
N GLN A 106 11.66 10.67 -15.97
CA GLN A 106 12.43 11.55 -16.86
C GLN A 106 12.12 13.01 -16.50
N PRO A 107 13.09 13.94 -16.59
CA PRO A 107 12.87 15.34 -16.26
C PRO A 107 12.02 16.02 -17.35
N GLY A 108 10.93 16.69 -16.96
CA GLY A 108 10.34 17.78 -17.75
C GLY A 108 9.36 17.42 -18.86
N GLY A 109 8.83 16.20 -18.93
CA GLY A 109 7.78 15.84 -19.90
C GLY A 109 6.64 15.05 -19.27
N THR A 110 5.41 15.24 -19.77
CA THR A 110 4.30 14.31 -19.47
C THR A 110 4.73 12.91 -19.87
N LEU A 111 4.87 12.02 -18.89
CA LEU A 111 5.17 10.62 -19.13
C LEU A 111 4.11 10.03 -20.07
N ARG A 112 4.56 9.49 -21.18
CA ARG A 112 3.67 8.83 -22.14
C ARG A 112 4.39 7.67 -22.80
N PHE A 113 3.64 6.61 -23.05
CA PHE A 113 4.12 5.56 -23.92
C PHE A 113 4.25 6.06 -25.37
N SER A 114 5.20 5.49 -26.11
CA SER A 114 5.13 5.52 -27.56
C SER A 114 3.89 4.75 -28.03
N LEU A 115 3.37 5.07 -29.21
CA LEU A 115 2.15 4.43 -29.74
C LEU A 115 2.23 2.90 -29.72
N LEU A 116 3.39 2.33 -30.08
CA LEU A 116 3.60 0.88 -30.08
C LEU A 116 3.57 0.29 -28.66
N ASN A 117 4.34 0.86 -27.73
CA ASN A 117 4.36 0.38 -26.34
C ASN A 117 2.98 0.54 -25.69
N GLY A 118 2.33 1.69 -25.91
CA GLY A 118 1.00 1.98 -25.39
C GLY A 118 -0.03 1.00 -25.92
N THR A 119 0.00 0.69 -27.22
CA THR A 119 -0.90 -0.31 -27.83
C THR A 119 -0.67 -1.70 -27.25
N LEU A 120 0.58 -2.12 -27.06
CA LEU A 120 0.90 -3.42 -26.44
C LEU A 120 0.41 -3.49 -25.00
N VAL A 121 0.72 -2.48 -24.19
CA VAL A 121 0.28 -2.38 -22.79
C VAL A 121 -1.25 -2.36 -22.69
N GLN A 122 -1.92 -1.55 -23.52
CA GLN A 122 -3.37 -1.47 -23.60
C GLN A 122 -3.96 -2.85 -23.90
N LYS A 123 -3.46 -3.53 -24.93
CA LYS A 123 -3.94 -4.86 -25.33
C LYS A 123 -3.64 -5.93 -24.28
N LEU A 124 -2.56 -5.80 -23.51
CA LEU A 124 -2.18 -6.80 -22.51
C LEU A 124 -2.97 -6.66 -21.19
N LEU A 125 -3.17 -5.42 -20.72
CA LEU A 125 -3.57 -5.17 -19.33
C LEU A 125 -4.94 -4.50 -19.18
N PHE A 126 -5.46 -3.91 -20.25
CA PHE A 126 -6.67 -3.09 -20.21
C PHE A 126 -7.73 -3.56 -21.20
N ARG A 127 -9.00 -3.35 -20.86
CA ARG A 127 -10.14 -3.49 -21.76
C ARG A 127 -10.28 -2.25 -22.61
N GLN A 128 -10.46 -1.09 -21.97
CA GLN A 128 -10.56 0.22 -22.60
C GLN A 128 -10.07 1.30 -21.63
N GLY A 129 -9.29 2.27 -22.12
CA GLY A 129 -8.67 3.27 -21.25
C GLY A 129 -7.90 2.60 -20.10
N LEU A 130 -8.21 2.97 -18.86
CA LEU A 130 -7.62 2.37 -17.65
C LEU A 130 -8.51 1.31 -16.99
N GLU A 131 -9.60 0.91 -17.63
CA GLU A 131 -10.40 -0.24 -17.18
C GLU A 131 -9.55 -1.50 -17.35
N ARG A 132 -9.12 -2.08 -16.24
CA ARG A 132 -8.31 -3.30 -16.22
C ARG A 132 -9.10 -4.49 -16.75
N LYS A 133 -8.39 -5.47 -17.31
CA LYS A 133 -8.92 -6.81 -17.57
C LYS A 133 -8.04 -7.89 -16.95
N PRO A 134 -8.55 -9.11 -16.73
CA PRO A 134 -7.70 -10.25 -16.39
C PRO A 134 -6.71 -10.51 -17.52
N ALA A 135 -5.42 -10.36 -17.25
CA ALA A 135 -4.37 -10.55 -18.24
C ALA A 135 -4.11 -12.04 -18.49
N SER A 136 -3.93 -12.45 -19.74
CA SER A 136 -3.45 -13.82 -20.02
C SER A 136 -1.96 -13.90 -19.72
N LEU A 137 -1.54 -14.79 -18.82
CA LEU A 137 -0.12 -14.94 -18.47
C LEU A 137 0.72 -15.36 -19.68
N LYS A 138 0.18 -16.22 -20.56
CA LYS A 138 0.85 -16.64 -21.80
C LYS A 138 1.12 -15.46 -22.73
N GLN A 139 0.08 -14.66 -23.02
CA GLN A 139 0.21 -13.48 -23.87
C GLN A 139 1.12 -12.43 -23.24
N PHE A 140 0.98 -12.20 -21.92
CA PHE A 140 1.85 -11.28 -21.19
C PHE A 140 3.31 -11.70 -21.34
N ARG A 141 3.67 -12.95 -21.02
CA ARG A 141 5.06 -13.43 -21.14
C ARG A 141 5.63 -13.29 -22.55
N PHE A 142 4.81 -13.52 -23.57
CA PHE A 142 5.26 -13.41 -24.95
C PHE A 142 5.41 -11.94 -25.39
N TRP A 143 4.38 -11.11 -25.23
CA TRP A 143 4.37 -9.76 -25.78
C TRP A 143 5.11 -8.74 -24.90
N TRP A 144 5.17 -8.97 -23.59
CA TRP A 144 5.86 -8.07 -22.66
C TRP A 144 7.35 -7.91 -22.97
N ARG A 145 7.99 -8.90 -23.62
CA ARG A 145 9.40 -8.76 -24.04
C ARG A 145 9.60 -7.60 -25.01
N PHE A 146 8.60 -7.28 -25.83
CA PHE A 146 8.64 -6.20 -26.81
C PHE A 146 8.28 -4.83 -26.23
N VAL A 147 7.78 -4.79 -24.99
CA VAL A 147 7.58 -3.53 -24.27
C VAL A 147 8.95 -3.06 -23.79
N THR A 148 9.44 -1.96 -24.36
CA THR A 148 10.73 -1.35 -23.99
C THR A 148 10.56 -0.34 -22.85
N GLN A 149 9.42 0.34 -22.78
CA GLN A 149 9.12 1.38 -21.79
C GLN A 149 8.46 0.84 -20.51
N LYS A 150 8.84 -0.36 -20.04
CA LYS A 150 8.17 -1.03 -18.90
C LYS A 150 8.12 -0.19 -17.62
N ARG A 151 9.17 0.62 -17.39
CA ARG A 151 9.36 1.38 -16.15
C ARG A 151 8.28 2.44 -15.93
N ILE A 152 7.71 3.00 -16.99
CA ILE A 152 6.73 4.10 -16.85
C ILE A 152 5.30 3.62 -16.56
N LEU A 153 5.02 2.32 -16.67
CA LEU A 153 3.67 1.77 -16.50
C LEU A 153 3.10 2.09 -15.11
N MET A 154 3.77 1.58 -14.07
CA MET A 154 3.27 1.68 -12.70
C MET A 154 3.06 3.13 -12.25
N PRO A 155 3.99 4.09 -12.50
CA PRO A 155 3.75 5.49 -12.16
C PRO A 155 2.46 6.06 -12.77
N LEU A 156 2.26 5.81 -14.07
CA LEU A 156 1.12 6.37 -14.80
C LEU A 156 -0.22 5.87 -14.26
N VAL A 157 -0.27 4.59 -13.88
CA VAL A 157 -1.52 3.95 -13.46
C VAL A 157 -1.74 4.08 -11.95
N GLN A 158 -0.68 4.22 -11.16
CA GLN A 158 -0.77 4.43 -9.70
C GLN A 158 -1.35 5.81 -9.35
N GLU A 159 -1.08 6.85 -10.14
CA GLU A 159 -1.78 8.15 -10.01
C GLU A 159 -3.30 8.03 -10.15
N ARG A 160 -3.76 6.94 -10.78
CA ARG A 160 -5.17 6.59 -10.98
C ARG A 160 -5.63 5.45 -10.08
N GLY A 161 -4.87 5.17 -9.01
CA GLY A 161 -5.24 4.19 -8.01
C GLY A 161 -5.01 2.72 -8.40
N ILE A 162 -4.24 2.46 -9.45
CA ILE A 162 -3.95 1.09 -9.91
C ILE A 162 -2.61 0.62 -9.35
N TYR A 163 -2.66 -0.30 -8.39
CA TYR A 163 -1.47 -0.87 -7.75
C TYR A 163 -1.17 -2.31 -8.16
N CYS A 164 -2.14 -2.99 -8.77
CA CYS A 164 -2.00 -4.40 -9.17
C CYS A 164 -2.73 -4.69 -10.49
N PHE A 165 -2.16 -5.63 -11.26
CA PHE A 165 -2.77 -6.27 -12.42
C PHE A 165 -2.91 -7.76 -12.13
N TYR A 166 -4.07 -8.32 -12.44
CA TYR A 166 -4.40 -9.70 -12.12
C TYR A 166 -4.37 -10.55 -13.40
N THR A 167 -3.78 -11.74 -13.32
CA THR A 167 -3.80 -12.69 -14.43
C THR A 167 -5.06 -13.56 -14.36
N GLN A 168 -5.49 -14.09 -15.49
CA GLN A 168 -6.60 -15.06 -15.56
C GLN A 168 -6.34 -16.27 -14.66
N GLU A 169 -5.09 -16.73 -14.64
CA GLU A 169 -4.63 -17.85 -13.82
C GLU A 169 -4.77 -17.54 -12.32
N LEU A 170 -4.37 -16.33 -11.89
CA LEU A 170 -4.55 -15.92 -10.49
C LEU A 170 -6.04 -15.87 -10.10
N ILE A 171 -6.90 -15.35 -10.97
CA ILE A 171 -8.35 -15.31 -10.71
C ILE A 171 -8.93 -16.74 -10.60
N ALA A 172 -8.47 -17.66 -11.44
CA ALA A 172 -8.88 -19.06 -11.37
C ALA A 172 -8.44 -19.72 -10.04
N GLU A 173 -7.18 -19.55 -9.63
CA GLU A 173 -6.69 -20.09 -8.35
C GLU A 173 -7.42 -19.48 -7.15
N LEU A 174 -7.68 -18.17 -7.16
CA LEU A 174 -8.46 -17.53 -6.10
C LEU A 174 -9.90 -18.04 -6.03
N LYS A 175 -10.52 -18.34 -7.17
CA LYS A 175 -11.84 -18.96 -7.21
C LYS A 175 -11.83 -20.33 -6.53
N GLU A 176 -10.85 -21.18 -6.85
CA GLU A 176 -10.71 -22.50 -6.22
C GLU A 176 -10.46 -22.37 -4.71
N LEU A 177 -9.61 -21.42 -4.29
CA LEU A 177 -9.38 -21.13 -2.88
C LEU A 177 -10.64 -20.64 -2.14
N CYS A 178 -11.51 -19.87 -2.80
CA CYS A 178 -12.80 -19.48 -2.23
C CYS A 178 -13.70 -20.70 -2.03
N ALA A 179 -13.59 -21.73 -2.89
CA ALA A 179 -14.31 -23.00 -2.78
C ALA A 179 -15.84 -22.83 -2.62
N GLY A 180 -16.43 -21.89 -3.37
CA GLY A 180 -17.85 -21.55 -3.32
C GLY A 180 -18.30 -20.76 -2.09
N ARG A 181 -17.39 -20.43 -1.17
CA ARG A 181 -17.69 -19.58 0.00
C ARG A 181 -17.73 -18.10 -0.41
N PRO A 182 -18.64 -17.30 0.14
CA PRO A 182 -18.62 -15.86 -0.02
C PRO A 182 -17.29 -15.28 0.47
N CYS A 183 -16.69 -14.40 -0.33
CA CYS A 183 -15.44 -13.74 0.00
C CYS A 183 -15.61 -12.23 0.15
N LEU A 184 -14.88 -11.69 1.12
CA LEU A 184 -14.82 -10.26 1.38
C LEU A 184 -13.46 -9.73 0.94
N GLU A 185 -13.43 -8.81 -0.01
CA GLU A 185 -12.24 -8.02 -0.32
C GLU A 185 -12.22 -6.77 0.56
N ILE A 186 -11.17 -6.62 1.36
CA ILE A 186 -10.91 -5.43 2.18
C ILE A 186 -9.79 -4.59 1.55
N ALA A 187 -9.87 -3.26 1.75
CA ALA A 187 -8.99 -2.30 1.06
C ALA A 187 -9.02 -2.51 -0.46
N ALA A 188 -10.23 -2.70 -0.99
CA ALA A 188 -10.47 -3.11 -2.37
C ALA A 188 -10.13 -2.02 -3.41
N GLY A 189 -9.91 -0.78 -2.97
CA GLY A 189 -9.74 0.37 -3.86
C GLY A 189 -10.96 0.51 -4.77
N ASP A 190 -10.77 0.41 -6.08
CA ASP A 190 -11.87 0.49 -7.05
C ASP A 190 -12.68 -0.82 -7.19
N GLY A 191 -12.35 -1.89 -6.46
CA GLY A 191 -13.07 -3.18 -6.49
C GLY A 191 -12.78 -4.06 -7.70
N THR A 192 -11.71 -3.82 -8.45
CA THR A 192 -11.40 -4.60 -9.67
C THR A 192 -11.24 -6.10 -9.42
N LEU A 193 -10.59 -6.51 -8.32
CA LEU A 193 -10.40 -7.94 -8.04
C LEU A 193 -11.74 -8.63 -7.76
N SER A 194 -12.57 -8.06 -6.86
CA SER A 194 -13.93 -8.54 -6.62
C SER A 194 -14.77 -8.62 -7.89
N ARG A 195 -14.68 -7.63 -8.80
CA ARG A 195 -15.36 -7.70 -10.11
C ARG A 195 -14.89 -8.90 -10.94
N PHE A 196 -13.59 -9.15 -11.02
CA PHE A 196 -13.07 -10.29 -11.77
C PHE A 196 -13.47 -11.63 -11.15
N LEU A 197 -13.50 -11.72 -9.82
CA LEU A 197 -13.96 -12.90 -9.10
C LEU A 197 -15.46 -13.15 -9.32
N ARG A 198 -16.30 -12.11 -9.27
CA ARG A 198 -17.73 -12.22 -9.61
C ARG A 198 -17.95 -12.69 -11.05
N GLN A 199 -17.18 -12.16 -12.00
CA GLN A 199 -17.23 -12.62 -13.40
C GLN A 199 -16.81 -14.09 -13.55
N ALA A 200 -15.97 -14.60 -12.64
CA ALA A 200 -15.59 -16.01 -12.58
C ALA A 200 -16.58 -16.91 -11.80
N GLY A 201 -17.65 -16.31 -11.24
CA GLY A 201 -18.71 -17.01 -10.50
C GLY A 201 -18.50 -17.09 -8.98
N VAL A 202 -17.61 -16.26 -8.40
CA VAL A 202 -17.42 -16.17 -6.95
C VAL A 202 -18.35 -15.10 -6.37
N GLU A 203 -19.03 -15.39 -5.26
CA GLU A 203 -19.74 -14.37 -4.48
C GLU A 203 -18.71 -13.51 -3.74
N ALA A 204 -18.35 -12.36 -4.33
CA ALA A 204 -17.31 -11.46 -3.82
C ALA A 204 -17.85 -10.05 -3.54
N THR A 205 -17.65 -9.58 -2.30
CA THR A 205 -18.02 -8.23 -1.85
C THR A 205 -16.78 -7.37 -1.66
N ALA A 206 -16.76 -6.17 -2.28
CA ALA A 206 -15.67 -5.22 -2.16
C ALA A 206 -15.96 -4.15 -1.09
N THR A 207 -15.00 -3.92 -0.19
CA THR A 207 -15.07 -2.88 0.84
C THR A 207 -13.80 -2.03 0.84
N ASP A 208 -13.96 -0.73 1.01
CA ASP A 208 -12.87 0.22 1.17
C ASP A 208 -13.32 1.42 2.01
N ASN A 209 -12.42 1.98 2.82
CA ASN A 209 -12.74 3.14 3.67
C ASN A 209 -12.68 4.48 2.92
N ARG A 210 -12.39 4.44 1.61
CA ARG A 210 -12.34 5.60 0.72
C ARG A 210 -11.32 6.66 1.12
N ALA A 211 -10.28 6.29 1.86
CA ALA A 211 -9.23 7.22 2.27
C ALA A 211 -8.47 7.82 1.06
N TRP A 212 -8.49 7.16 -0.11
CA TRP A 212 -7.71 7.54 -1.29
C TRP A 212 -8.57 8.12 -2.43
N THR A 213 -9.68 8.79 -2.10
CA THR A 213 -10.61 9.44 -3.06
C THR A 213 -9.97 10.42 -4.05
N ARG A 214 -8.80 10.98 -3.73
CA ARG A 214 -8.04 11.83 -4.66
C ARG A 214 -7.42 11.06 -5.83
N ALA A 215 -7.18 9.75 -5.66
CA ALA A 215 -6.52 8.90 -6.65
C ALA A 215 -7.45 7.81 -7.21
N ILE A 216 -8.42 7.35 -6.42
CA ILE A 216 -9.35 6.28 -6.78
C ILE A 216 -10.74 6.87 -6.98
N THR A 217 -11.33 6.60 -8.15
CA THR A 217 -12.77 6.77 -8.37
C THR A 217 -13.47 5.51 -7.89
N TYR A 218 -14.11 5.57 -6.73
CA TYR A 218 -14.83 4.45 -6.14
C TYR A 218 -16.17 4.22 -6.83
N PRO A 219 -16.40 3.05 -7.44
CA PRO A 219 -17.70 2.72 -7.98
C PRO A 219 -18.73 2.42 -6.87
N GLU A 220 -20.01 2.44 -7.21
CA GLU A 220 -21.10 2.18 -6.25
C GLU A 220 -21.07 0.77 -5.67
N ASP A 221 -20.51 -0.20 -6.41
CA ASP A 221 -20.39 -1.59 -5.99
C ASP A 221 -19.23 -1.85 -4.99
N VAL A 222 -18.53 -0.80 -4.56
CA VAL A 222 -17.57 -0.82 -3.45
C VAL A 222 -18.18 -0.17 -2.21
N GLU A 223 -18.50 -0.99 -1.22
CA GLU A 223 -19.07 -0.54 0.05
C GLU A 223 -18.08 0.36 0.80
N ASN A 224 -18.57 1.50 1.30
CA ASN A 224 -17.78 2.40 2.15
C ASN A 224 -17.74 1.87 3.59
N LEU A 225 -16.82 0.95 3.86
CA LEU A 225 -16.60 0.36 5.16
C LEU A 225 -15.09 0.20 5.39
N ASP A 226 -14.65 0.50 6.61
CA ASP A 226 -13.33 0.06 7.04
C ASP A 226 -13.30 -1.47 7.22
N ALA A 227 -12.09 -2.04 7.26
CA ALA A 227 -11.93 -3.49 7.37
C ALA A 227 -12.59 -4.09 8.62
N ARG A 228 -12.66 -3.37 9.75
CA ARG A 228 -13.27 -3.89 10.98
C ARG A 228 -14.79 -3.94 10.86
N GLY A 229 -15.40 -2.86 10.38
CA GLY A 229 -16.82 -2.78 10.10
C GLY A 229 -17.24 -3.81 9.05
N ALA A 230 -16.44 -3.98 8.00
CA ALA A 230 -16.67 -4.97 6.96
C ALA A 230 -16.67 -6.41 7.51
N LEU A 231 -15.66 -6.77 8.32
CA LEU A 231 -15.59 -8.09 8.98
C LEU A 231 -16.77 -8.33 9.90
N SER A 232 -17.17 -7.34 10.70
CA SER A 232 -18.31 -7.46 11.60
C SER A 232 -19.64 -7.60 10.86
N ARG A 233 -19.83 -6.85 9.77
CA ARG A 233 -21.08 -6.85 9.00
C ARG A 233 -21.27 -8.14 8.22
N HIS A 234 -20.22 -8.59 7.53
CA HIS A 234 -20.31 -9.69 6.58
C HIS A 234 -19.96 -11.05 7.20
N SER A 235 -19.30 -11.08 8.36
CA SER A 235 -18.83 -12.31 9.03
C SER A 235 -18.22 -13.33 8.06
N PRO A 236 -17.27 -12.92 7.19
CA PRO A 236 -16.83 -13.74 6.07
C PRO A 236 -16.00 -14.93 6.54
N SER A 237 -16.00 -15.99 5.73
CA SER A 237 -15.09 -17.13 5.90
C SER A 237 -13.81 -17.01 5.07
N VAL A 238 -13.85 -16.27 3.97
CA VAL A 238 -12.71 -15.96 3.11
C VAL A 238 -12.53 -14.45 3.02
N VAL A 239 -11.32 -13.98 3.30
CA VAL A 239 -10.95 -12.56 3.18
C VAL A 239 -9.81 -12.43 2.17
N LEU A 240 -9.92 -11.45 1.28
CA LEU A 240 -8.91 -11.10 0.29
C LEU A 240 -8.42 -9.68 0.54
N CYS A 241 -7.13 -9.43 0.37
CA CYS A 241 -6.59 -8.07 0.37
C CYS A 241 -5.46 -7.96 -0.66
N SER A 242 -5.63 -7.06 -1.63
CA SER A 242 -4.64 -6.82 -2.67
C SER A 242 -3.94 -5.49 -2.44
N TRP A 243 -2.63 -5.57 -2.24
CA TRP A 243 -1.76 -4.44 -1.98
C TRP A 243 -2.09 -3.66 -0.69
N PRO A 244 -2.20 -4.33 0.48
CA PRO A 244 -2.47 -3.65 1.74
C PRO A 244 -1.40 -2.60 2.06
N PRO A 245 -1.77 -1.44 2.63
CA PRO A 245 -0.81 -0.43 3.05
C PRO A 245 0.24 -1.03 4.01
N PRO A 246 1.53 -0.70 3.85
CA PRO A 246 2.58 -1.24 4.69
C PRO A 246 2.42 -0.79 6.14
N GLY A 247 2.52 -1.73 7.08
CA GLY A 247 2.40 -1.47 8.52
C GLY A 247 0.97 -1.12 8.96
N ASN A 248 -0.04 -1.47 8.17
CA ASN A 248 -1.43 -1.29 8.58
C ASN A 248 -1.75 -2.12 9.84
N THR A 249 -2.80 -1.70 10.55
CA THR A 249 -3.25 -2.33 11.80
C THR A 249 -4.47 -3.22 11.62
N PHE A 250 -5.12 -3.18 10.45
CA PHE A 250 -6.36 -3.93 10.23
C PHE A 250 -6.12 -5.41 9.97
N GLU A 251 -4.98 -5.79 9.38
CA GLU A 251 -4.69 -7.21 9.09
C GLU A 251 -4.59 -8.04 10.36
N LYS A 252 -4.08 -7.48 11.47
CA LYS A 252 -4.13 -8.13 12.78
C LYS A 252 -5.56 -8.47 13.22
N HIS A 253 -6.52 -7.63 12.84
CA HIS A 253 -7.93 -7.88 13.17
C HIS A 253 -8.54 -8.97 12.29
N VAL A 254 -8.17 -9.04 11.01
CA VAL A 254 -8.56 -10.15 10.11
C VAL A 254 -8.14 -11.48 10.72
N LEU A 255 -6.88 -11.58 11.13
CA LEU A 255 -6.30 -12.81 11.70
C LEU A 255 -6.91 -13.22 13.03
N ALA A 256 -7.45 -12.27 13.80
CA ALA A 256 -8.13 -12.53 15.06
C ALA A 256 -9.63 -12.81 14.91
N THR A 257 -10.20 -12.63 13.72
CA THR A 257 -11.66 -12.76 13.50
C THR A 257 -12.03 -14.22 13.33
N ARG A 258 -12.84 -14.76 14.25
CA ARG A 258 -13.19 -16.19 14.32
C ARG A 258 -13.88 -16.75 13.08
N SER A 259 -14.66 -15.94 12.36
CA SER A 259 -15.34 -16.40 11.15
C SER A 259 -14.36 -16.65 10.01
N VAL A 260 -13.22 -15.95 9.98
CA VAL A 260 -12.24 -15.99 8.90
C VAL A 260 -11.46 -17.30 8.99
N GLN A 261 -11.62 -18.15 7.97
CA GLN A 261 -10.93 -19.44 7.84
C GLN A 261 -9.77 -19.35 6.85
N LEU A 262 -9.84 -18.42 5.89
CA LEU A 262 -8.81 -18.18 4.90
C LEU A 262 -8.61 -16.68 4.73
N TYR A 263 -7.37 -16.23 4.88
CA TYR A 263 -6.96 -14.88 4.51
C TYR A 263 -5.90 -14.95 3.41
N VAL A 264 -6.17 -14.32 2.26
CA VAL A 264 -5.21 -14.23 1.15
C VAL A 264 -4.76 -12.80 0.96
N VAL A 265 -3.44 -12.59 1.00
CA VAL A 265 -2.81 -11.29 0.75
C VAL A 265 -2.01 -11.33 -0.55
N ILE A 266 -2.32 -10.40 -1.46
CA ILE A 266 -1.51 -10.16 -2.66
C ILE A 266 -0.60 -8.97 -2.36
N GLY A 267 0.63 -9.26 -1.95
CA GLY A 267 1.60 -8.25 -1.53
C GLY A 267 2.83 -8.13 -2.43
N SER A 268 3.83 -7.43 -1.93
CA SER A 268 5.16 -7.32 -2.54
C SER A 268 6.15 -8.25 -1.83
N ARG A 269 7.14 -8.75 -2.57
CA ARG A 269 8.31 -9.41 -1.97
C ARG A 269 9.09 -8.47 -1.04
N HIS A 270 8.97 -7.16 -1.26
CA HIS A 270 9.63 -6.13 -0.48
C HIS A 270 8.75 -5.76 0.71
N ARG A 271 9.16 -6.18 1.92
CA ARG A 271 8.34 -6.09 3.14
C ARG A 271 7.86 -4.67 3.49
N PHE A 272 8.63 -3.66 3.09
CA PHE A 272 8.28 -2.26 3.35
C PHE A 272 7.19 -1.70 2.42
N ALA A 273 6.88 -2.40 1.31
CA ALA A 273 6.01 -1.88 0.26
C ALA A 273 4.53 -2.22 0.47
N SER A 274 4.22 -3.32 1.16
CA SER A 274 2.83 -3.68 1.48
C SER A 274 2.75 -4.68 2.64
N GLY A 275 1.59 -4.67 3.30
CA GLY A 275 1.20 -5.65 4.32
C GLY A 275 1.70 -5.38 5.73
N SER A 276 1.14 -6.15 6.67
CA SER A 276 1.47 -6.16 8.09
C SER A 276 2.33 -7.38 8.42
N TRP A 277 3.60 -7.36 7.98
CA TRP A 277 4.54 -8.48 8.16
C TRP A 277 4.72 -8.92 9.60
N GLU A 278 4.68 -7.97 10.54
CA GLU A 278 4.70 -8.28 11.97
C GLU A 278 3.49 -9.14 12.38
N ALA A 279 2.29 -8.84 11.87
CA ALA A 279 1.10 -9.63 12.16
C ALA A 279 1.15 -11.03 11.53
N TYR A 280 1.77 -11.17 10.35
CA TYR A 280 1.93 -12.48 9.70
C TYR A 280 2.89 -13.38 10.49
N GLU A 281 4.02 -12.81 10.95
CA GLU A 281 5.05 -13.55 11.70
C GLU A 281 4.58 -13.96 13.11
N GLN A 282 3.55 -13.31 13.64
CA GLN A 282 2.94 -13.63 14.94
C GLN A 282 1.83 -14.68 14.86
N GLN A 283 1.46 -15.17 13.67
CA GLN A 283 0.55 -16.31 13.53
C GLN A 283 1.29 -17.58 13.95
N THR A 284 0.81 -18.20 15.04
CA THR A 284 1.29 -19.49 15.55
C THR A 284 0.16 -20.49 15.49
#